data_AF-A0AAW0JNI7-F1
#
_entry.id   AF-A0AAW0JNI7-F1
#
_cell.length_a   1.000
_cell.length_b   1.000
_cell.length_c   1.000
_cell.angle_alpha   90.00
_cell.angle_beta   90.00
_cell.angle_gamma   90.00
#
_symmetry.space_group_name_H-M   'P 1'
#
loop_
_entity.id
_entity.type
_entity.pdbx_description
1 polymer ?
#
loop_
_entity_poly.entity_id
_entity_poly.type
_entity_poly.pdbx_seq_one_letter_code
_entity_poly.pdbx_strand_id
1 'polypeptide(L)'
;MLTHTDRFMFLDKAAMVADPTELDNQGIAKNGWRLCSLQQVEQLKCLVAVLPVWVSGIGCFIAMDQQSTFGILQAMQMDRAIGSHFMIPPGWMNITSMIALSIWIFIYEQENNKKGYEIDHATKNKHWHFVSILCMLVAGIVEKKRRDSALKHGSFTSPTSFALLLPQYVLSGMTEAFAAVAIMEFLTKQMPESMRTTAGAVFFLSLSIASYIGALIVNIIHKATTKTDQLSWLGGQDLNKNRLDYYYYIVAALEVLNFVYFNFFASHFVLSSSAGCEKRQLENSIACHPRTLSECEPNEEEKGLEMHNNH
;
A
#
# COMPACT_ATOMS: atom_id res chain seq x y z
N MET A 1 24.42 14.86 4.92
CA MET A 1 24.52 13.88 6.03
C MET A 1 23.13 13.67 6.59
N LEU A 2 22.73 12.43 6.90
CA LEU A 2 21.49 12.17 7.64
C LEU A 2 21.69 12.65 9.08
N THR A 3 20.73 13.40 9.61
CA THR A 3 20.71 13.82 11.01
C THR A 3 20.30 12.67 11.92
N HIS A 4 20.94 12.56 13.09
CA HIS A 4 20.68 11.51 14.07
C HIS A 4 19.21 11.51 14.51
N THR A 5 18.59 10.33 14.57
CA THR A 5 17.18 10.18 14.99
C THR A 5 17.08 9.37 16.29
N ASP A 6 16.38 9.88 17.30
CA ASP A 6 16.18 9.18 18.59
C ASP A 6 15.22 7.96 18.53
N ARG A 7 14.79 7.56 17.33
CA ARG A 7 13.94 6.38 17.11
C ARG A 7 14.81 5.14 16.90
N PHE A 8 14.43 4.02 17.53
CA PHE A 8 15.16 2.75 17.48
C PHE A 8 16.62 2.86 17.96
N MET A 9 16.83 3.52 19.12
CA MET A 9 18.15 3.73 19.73
C MET A 9 18.99 2.45 19.93
N PHE A 10 18.36 1.28 19.97
CA PHE A 10 19.11 0.02 20.06
C PHE A 10 19.98 -0.24 18.81
N LEU A 11 19.62 0.32 17.66
CA LEU A 11 20.40 0.23 16.42
C LEU A 11 21.66 1.10 16.47
N ASP A 12 21.68 2.15 17.31
CA ASP A 12 22.85 3.02 17.49
C ASP A 12 24.04 2.28 18.09
N LYS A 13 23.79 1.16 18.78
CA LYS A 13 24.85 0.26 19.26
C LYS A 13 25.72 -0.29 18.13
N ALA A 14 25.22 -0.38 16.91
CA ALA A 14 25.99 -0.84 15.75
C ALA A 14 26.97 0.21 15.21
N ALA A 15 26.81 1.48 15.59
CA ALA A 15 27.72 2.57 15.22
C ALA A 15 28.61 3.03 16.39
N MET A 16 28.51 2.40 17.56
CA MET A 16 29.39 2.69 18.69
C MET A 16 30.73 1.96 18.53
N VAL A 17 31.82 2.71 18.65
CA VAL A 17 33.19 2.18 18.63
C VAL A 17 33.42 1.42 19.93
N ALA A 18 33.47 0.09 19.87
CA ALA A 18 33.71 -0.75 21.04
C ALA A 18 35.22 -0.98 21.29
N ASP A 19 36.03 -0.94 20.23
CA ASP A 19 37.49 -1.13 20.29
C ASP A 19 38.20 -0.13 19.34
N PRO A 20 39.20 0.65 19.82
CA PRO A 20 39.96 1.58 19.00
C PRO A 20 40.65 0.96 17.78
N THR A 21 40.90 -0.35 17.79
CA THR A 21 41.55 -1.08 16.70
C THR A 21 40.65 -1.27 15.47
N GLU A 22 39.34 -1.06 15.62
CA GLU A 22 38.32 -1.16 14.56
C GLU A 22 38.34 0.02 13.59
N LEU A 23 39.06 1.10 13.93
CA LEU A 23 39.27 2.26 13.08
C LEU A 23 40.63 2.17 12.36
N ASP A 24 40.67 2.65 11.13
CA ASP A 24 41.92 2.89 10.41
C ASP A 24 42.59 4.19 10.86
N ASN A 25 43.76 4.46 10.30
CA ASN A 25 44.54 5.66 10.64
C ASN A 25 43.83 6.98 10.22
N GLN A 26 42.72 6.89 9.50
CA GLN A 26 41.90 8.01 9.03
C GLN A 26 40.58 8.14 9.83
N GLY A 27 40.35 7.27 10.83
CA GLY A 27 39.13 7.27 11.64
C GLY A 27 37.92 6.64 10.94
N ILE A 28 38.14 5.81 9.92
CA ILE A 28 37.09 5.08 9.21
C ILE A 28 37.08 3.62 9.67
N ALA A 29 35.90 3.01 9.75
CA ALA A 29 35.75 1.62 10.14
C ALA A 29 36.52 0.67 9.20
N LYS A 30 37.48 -0.11 9.74
CA LYS A 30 38.22 -1.15 8.99
C LYS A 30 37.32 -2.28 8.49
N ASN A 31 36.23 -2.58 9.22
CA ASN A 31 35.29 -3.63 8.86
C ASN A 31 33.84 -3.16 9.07
N GLY A 32 33.17 -2.83 7.97
CA GLY A 32 31.79 -2.35 7.96
C GLY A 32 30.73 -3.35 8.47
N TRP A 33 31.10 -4.63 8.68
CA TRP A 33 30.23 -5.64 9.30
C TRP A 33 30.29 -5.64 10.84
N ARG A 34 31.36 -5.08 11.42
CA ARG A 34 31.54 -4.96 12.88
C ARG A 34 31.24 -3.56 13.39
N LEU A 35 31.59 -2.55 12.60
CA LEU A 35 31.39 -1.14 12.93
C LEU A 35 30.70 -0.45 11.75
N CYS A 36 29.41 -0.17 11.91
CA CYS A 36 28.63 0.55 10.91
C CYS A 36 28.83 2.06 11.07
N SER A 37 28.81 2.80 9.96
CA SER A 37 28.76 4.26 10.05
C SER A 37 27.39 4.71 10.57
N LEU A 38 27.35 5.87 11.25
CA LEU A 38 26.09 6.51 11.69
C LEU A 38 25.09 6.65 10.53
N GLN A 39 25.58 6.92 9.32
CA GLN A 39 24.75 7.01 8.12
C GLN A 39 24.08 5.68 7.76
N GLN A 40 24.78 4.54 7.88
CA GLN A 40 24.20 3.21 7.62
C GLN A 40 23.14 2.84 8.67
N VAL A 41 23.37 3.21 9.94
CA VAL A 41 22.40 2.98 11.02
C VAL A 41 21.13 3.79 10.79
N GLU A 42 21.24 5.08 10.45
CA GLU A 42 20.08 5.92 10.14
C GLU A 42 19.32 5.43 8.89
N GLN A 43 20.02 4.94 7.86
CA GLN A 43 19.40 4.31 6.70
C GLN A 43 18.59 3.05 7.09
N LEU A 44 19.10 2.22 8.01
CA LEU A 44 18.38 1.06 8.52
C LEU A 44 17.18 1.47 9.38
N LYS A 45 17.31 2.50 10.22
CA LYS A 45 16.19 3.06 10.99
C LYS A 45 15.06 3.52 10.09
N CYS A 46 15.35 4.17 8.97
CA CYS A 46 14.36 4.54 7.95
C CYS A 46 13.65 3.30 7.37
N LEU A 47 14.39 2.23 7.05
CA LEU A 47 13.79 1.01 6.52
C LEU A 47 12.88 0.32 7.54
N VAL A 48 13.33 0.19 8.79
CA VAL A 48 12.54 -0.37 9.89
C VAL A 48 11.30 0.47 10.15
N ALA A 49 11.41 1.78 10.01
CA ALA A 49 10.28 2.69 10.12
C ALA A 49 9.22 2.46 9.04
N VAL A 50 9.62 2.04 7.83
CA VAL A 50 8.69 1.79 6.72
C VAL A 50 7.90 0.48 6.90
N LEU A 51 8.39 -0.46 7.71
CA LEU A 51 7.85 -1.82 7.83
C LEU A 51 6.35 -1.90 8.16
N PRO A 52 5.77 -1.14 9.11
CA PRO A 52 4.36 -1.30 9.46
C PRO A 52 3.42 -0.97 8.29
N VAL A 53 3.72 0.10 7.54
CA VAL A 53 2.97 0.52 6.35
C VAL A 53 3.23 -0.45 5.19
N TRP A 54 4.47 -0.92 5.07
CA TRP A 54 4.86 -1.90 4.05
C TRP A 54 4.12 -3.23 4.20
N VAL A 55 4.00 -3.75 5.43
CA VAL A 55 3.26 -4.99 5.73
C VAL A 55 1.79 -4.85 5.35
N SER A 56 1.15 -3.70 5.65
CA SER A 56 -0.22 -3.45 5.20
C SER A 56 -0.35 -3.36 3.68
N GLY A 57 0.70 -2.88 2.98
CA GLY A 57 0.80 -2.88 1.52
C GLY A 57 0.64 -4.27 0.91
N ILE A 58 1.35 -5.25 1.47
CA ILE A 58 1.39 -6.64 1.00
C ILE A 58 -0.02 -7.26 0.99
N GLY A 59 -0.83 -6.98 2.02
CA GLY A 59 -2.19 -7.52 2.13
C GLY A 59 -3.08 -7.23 0.92
N CYS A 60 -2.94 -6.06 0.32
CA CYS A 60 -3.73 -5.67 -0.83
C CYS A 60 -3.09 -6.07 -2.17
N PHE A 61 -1.76 -6.16 -2.24
CA PHE A 61 -1.10 -6.79 -3.39
C PHE A 61 -1.55 -8.25 -3.57
N ILE A 62 -1.85 -8.96 -2.48
CA ILE A 62 -2.43 -10.30 -2.54
C ILE A 62 -3.77 -10.29 -3.27
N ALA A 63 -4.65 -9.31 -3.00
CA ALA A 63 -5.96 -9.22 -3.65
C ALA A 63 -5.84 -8.86 -5.15
N MET A 64 -4.91 -7.98 -5.49
CA MET A 64 -4.62 -7.61 -6.88
C MET A 64 -4.08 -8.80 -7.70
N ASP A 65 -3.10 -9.53 -7.16
CA ASP A 65 -2.42 -10.61 -7.87
C ASP A 65 -3.38 -11.73 -8.31
N GLN A 66 -4.39 -12.00 -7.48
CA GLN A 66 -5.40 -13.04 -7.75
C GLN A 66 -6.24 -12.77 -9.00
N GLN A 67 -6.44 -11.51 -9.37
CA GLN A 67 -7.23 -11.17 -10.54
C GLN A 67 -6.57 -11.58 -11.85
N SER A 68 -5.23 -11.56 -11.89
CA SER A 68 -4.45 -12.01 -13.04
C SER A 68 -4.67 -13.49 -13.35
N THR A 69 -5.06 -14.29 -12.35
CA THR A 69 -5.31 -15.73 -12.48
C THR A 69 -6.79 -16.05 -12.49
N PHE A 70 -7.49 -15.82 -11.37
CA PHE A 70 -8.89 -16.20 -11.25
C PHE A 70 -9.81 -15.35 -12.11
N GLY A 71 -9.52 -14.06 -12.29
CA GLY A 71 -10.31 -13.19 -13.18
C GLY A 71 -10.28 -13.66 -14.64
N ILE A 72 -9.14 -14.16 -15.11
CA ILE A 72 -9.02 -14.77 -16.45
C ILE A 72 -9.84 -16.06 -16.53
N LEU A 73 -9.78 -16.92 -15.50
CA LEU A 73 -10.59 -18.15 -15.45
C LEU A 73 -12.10 -17.84 -15.46
N GLN A 74 -12.54 -16.80 -14.73
CA GLN A 74 -13.93 -16.34 -14.78
C GLN A 74 -14.32 -15.93 -16.19
N ALA A 75 -13.50 -15.10 -16.84
CA ALA A 75 -13.74 -14.66 -18.21
C ALA A 75 -13.81 -15.83 -19.21
N MET A 76 -12.97 -16.87 -19.04
CA MET A 76 -13.01 -18.07 -19.87
C MET A 76 -14.35 -18.82 -19.80
N GLN A 77 -15.05 -18.76 -18.66
CA GLN A 77 -16.33 -19.44 -18.41
C GLN A 77 -17.53 -18.47 -18.41
N MET A 78 -17.41 -17.35 -19.13
CA MET A 78 -18.46 -16.36 -19.36
C MET A 78 -18.69 -16.17 -20.85
N ASP A 79 -19.84 -15.59 -21.19
CA ASP A 79 -20.13 -15.17 -22.55
C ASP A 79 -19.28 -13.95 -22.91
N ARG A 80 -18.37 -14.15 -23.87
CA ARG A 80 -17.39 -13.16 -24.36
C ARG A 80 -17.74 -12.60 -25.73
N ALA A 81 -18.92 -12.93 -26.27
CA ALA A 81 -19.35 -12.44 -27.56
C ALA A 81 -19.69 -10.94 -27.51
N ILE A 82 -19.14 -10.17 -28.44
CA ILE A 82 -19.61 -8.83 -28.80
C ILE A 82 -20.25 -8.95 -30.18
N GLY A 83 -21.58 -8.89 -30.21
CA GLY A 83 -22.35 -9.12 -31.43
C GLY A 83 -22.21 -10.55 -31.94
N SER A 84 -22.32 -10.75 -33.26
CA SER A 84 -22.36 -12.06 -33.90
C SER A 84 -21.00 -12.64 -34.31
N HIS A 85 -19.95 -11.82 -34.40
CA HIS A 85 -18.69 -12.21 -35.06
C HIS A 85 -17.43 -12.08 -34.20
N PHE A 86 -17.49 -11.36 -33.09
CA PHE A 86 -16.30 -11.08 -32.29
C PHE A 86 -16.39 -11.69 -30.89
N MET A 87 -15.34 -12.40 -30.49
CA MET A 87 -15.21 -12.94 -29.15
C MET A 87 -13.98 -12.36 -28.49
N ILE A 88 -14.17 -11.70 -27.35
CA ILE A 88 -13.07 -11.07 -26.62
C ILE A 88 -12.14 -12.15 -26.05
N PRO A 89 -10.82 -12.06 -26.25
CA PRO A 89 -9.87 -12.93 -25.56
C PRO A 89 -9.91 -12.69 -24.04
N PRO A 90 -9.91 -13.74 -23.19
CA PRO A 90 -10.00 -13.57 -21.73
C PRO A 90 -8.89 -12.69 -21.15
N GLY A 91 -7.68 -12.73 -21.74
CA GLY A 91 -6.55 -11.90 -21.31
C GLY A 91 -6.75 -10.39 -21.53
N TRP A 92 -7.66 -9.98 -22.40
CA TRP A 92 -7.94 -8.56 -22.65
C TRP A 92 -8.63 -7.87 -21.48
N MET A 93 -9.17 -8.63 -20.52
CA MET A 93 -9.76 -8.05 -19.32
C MET A 93 -8.78 -7.18 -18.52
N ASN A 94 -7.48 -7.52 -18.52
CA ASN A 94 -6.44 -6.70 -17.88
C ASN A 94 -6.28 -5.31 -18.51
N ILE A 95 -6.63 -5.16 -19.81
CA ILE A 95 -6.60 -3.84 -20.48
C ILE A 95 -7.58 -2.89 -19.79
N THR A 96 -8.72 -3.38 -19.30
CA THR A 96 -9.67 -2.57 -18.54
C THR A 96 -9.05 -1.98 -17.26
N SER A 97 -8.27 -2.78 -16.52
CA SER A 97 -7.56 -2.29 -15.32
C SER A 97 -6.48 -1.26 -15.69
N MET A 98 -5.73 -1.49 -16.76
CA MET A 98 -4.68 -0.56 -17.23
C MET A 98 -5.25 0.78 -17.69
N ILE A 99 -6.39 0.78 -18.37
CA ILE A 99 -7.10 2.00 -18.75
C ILE A 99 -7.61 2.74 -17.51
N ALA A 100 -8.24 2.02 -16.57
CA ALA A 100 -8.74 2.61 -15.33
C ALA A 100 -7.61 3.25 -14.49
N LEU A 101 -6.48 2.55 -14.36
CA LEU A 101 -5.27 3.04 -13.70
C LEU A 101 -4.75 4.32 -14.38
N SER A 102 -4.64 4.31 -15.71
CA SER A 102 -4.11 5.45 -16.47
C SER A 102 -4.99 6.69 -16.35
N ILE A 103 -6.31 6.52 -16.46
CA ILE A 103 -7.28 7.60 -16.27
C ILE A 103 -7.18 8.16 -14.85
N TRP A 104 -7.06 7.29 -13.84
CA TRP A 104 -6.96 7.72 -12.46
C TRP A 104 -5.71 8.54 -12.18
N ILE A 105 -4.54 8.09 -12.68
CA ILE A 105 -3.28 8.84 -12.56
C ILE A 105 -3.39 10.22 -13.22
N PHE A 106 -3.98 10.28 -14.43
CA PHE A 106 -4.18 11.55 -15.13
C PHE A 106 -5.07 12.52 -14.33
N ILE A 107 -6.16 12.03 -13.75
CA ILE A 107 -7.04 12.85 -12.88
C ILE A 107 -6.26 13.34 -11.66
N TYR A 108 -5.51 12.46 -11.00
CA TYR A 108 -4.72 12.77 -9.82
C TYR A 108 -3.68 13.87 -10.09
N GLU A 109 -2.92 13.77 -11.18
CA GLU A 109 -1.95 14.80 -11.59
C GLU A 109 -2.64 16.14 -11.89
N GLN A 110 -3.78 16.11 -12.58
CA GLN A 110 -4.51 17.31 -12.93
C GLN A 110 -5.04 18.05 -11.69
N GLU A 111 -5.55 17.32 -10.69
CA GLU A 111 -6.03 17.91 -9.44
C GLU A 111 -4.89 18.49 -8.61
N ASN A 112 -3.77 17.77 -8.51
CA ASN A 112 -2.60 18.23 -7.77
C ASN A 112 -2.04 19.55 -8.36
N ASN A 113 -1.91 19.61 -9.69
CA ASN A 113 -1.42 20.79 -10.40
C ASN A 113 -2.35 22.02 -10.27
N LYS A 114 -3.67 21.82 -10.14
CA LYS A 114 -4.64 22.92 -10.08
C LYS A 114 -4.82 23.52 -8.69
N LYS A 115 -4.68 22.71 -7.64
CA LYS A 115 -5.14 23.10 -6.30
C LYS A 115 -4.04 23.11 -5.25
N GLY A 116 -2.80 22.69 -5.58
CA GLY A 116 -1.76 22.48 -4.57
C GLY A 116 -2.25 21.57 -3.44
N TYR A 117 -3.15 20.65 -3.76
CA TYR A 117 -3.92 19.89 -2.78
C TYR A 117 -3.04 18.75 -2.26
N GLU A 118 -2.32 19.00 -1.17
CA GLU A 118 -1.70 17.93 -0.42
C GLU A 118 -2.81 17.15 0.31
N ILE A 119 -3.42 16.16 -0.37
CA ILE A 119 -4.22 15.17 0.34
C ILE A 119 -3.28 14.50 1.34
N ASP A 120 -3.65 14.54 2.63
CA ASP A 120 -2.90 13.90 3.70
C ASP A 120 -2.62 12.42 3.37
N HIS A 121 -1.37 11.98 3.57
CA HIS A 121 -0.95 10.61 3.23
C HIS A 121 -1.74 9.55 3.99
N ALA A 122 -2.15 9.82 5.24
CA ALA A 122 -2.97 8.87 5.97
C ALA A 122 -4.37 8.76 5.35
N THR A 123 -4.90 9.86 4.83
CA THR A 123 -6.16 9.89 4.08
C THR A 123 -6.04 9.13 2.76
N LYS A 124 -5.00 9.36 1.96
CA LYS A 124 -4.74 8.56 0.73
C LYS A 124 -4.65 7.07 1.01
N ASN A 125 -3.93 6.70 2.07
CA ASN A 125 -3.75 5.30 2.45
C ASN A 125 -5.07 4.60 2.86
N LYS A 126 -6.02 5.33 3.47
CA LYS A 126 -7.31 4.73 3.84
C LYS A 126 -8.20 4.46 2.62
N HIS A 127 -8.14 5.32 1.60
CA HIS A 127 -9.00 5.21 0.43
C HIS A 127 -8.72 3.93 -0.37
N TRP A 128 -7.46 3.58 -0.59
CA TRP A 128 -7.12 2.44 -1.46
C TRP A 128 -7.45 1.09 -0.82
N HIS A 129 -7.26 0.94 0.50
CA HIS A 129 -7.74 -0.25 1.22
C HIS A 129 -9.25 -0.44 1.06
N PHE A 130 -10.03 0.64 1.15
CA PHE A 130 -11.47 0.58 0.97
C PHE A 130 -11.87 0.16 -0.46
N VAL A 131 -11.21 0.72 -1.47
CA VAL A 131 -11.45 0.35 -2.89
C VAL A 131 -11.08 -1.12 -3.13
N SER A 132 -10.00 -1.62 -2.51
CA SER A 132 -9.58 -3.02 -2.62
C SER A 132 -10.62 -4.00 -2.03
N ILE A 133 -11.11 -3.70 -0.81
CA ILE A 133 -12.18 -4.50 -0.17
C ILE A 133 -13.43 -4.51 -1.06
N LEU A 134 -13.82 -3.34 -1.58
CA LEU A 134 -14.96 -3.23 -2.49
C LEU A 134 -14.75 -4.05 -3.77
N CYS A 135 -13.54 -4.05 -4.33
CA CYS A 135 -13.17 -4.85 -5.48
C CYS A 135 -13.40 -6.36 -5.22
N MET A 136 -12.92 -6.88 -4.09
CA MET A 136 -13.10 -8.29 -3.74
C MET A 136 -14.57 -8.65 -3.46
N LEU A 137 -15.33 -7.75 -2.82
CA LEU A 137 -16.77 -7.95 -2.61
C LEU A 137 -17.53 -8.03 -3.94
N VAL A 138 -17.24 -7.11 -4.88
CA VAL A 138 -17.83 -7.12 -6.22
C VAL A 138 -17.46 -8.41 -6.95
N ALA A 139 -16.19 -8.83 -6.89
CA ALA A 139 -15.75 -10.08 -7.50
C ALA A 139 -16.50 -11.31 -6.96
N GLY A 140 -16.72 -11.38 -5.63
CA GLY A 140 -17.52 -12.43 -5.01
C GLY A 140 -18.98 -12.44 -5.47
N ILE A 141 -19.61 -11.27 -5.57
CA ILE A 141 -21.01 -11.14 -6.05
C ILE A 141 -21.13 -11.55 -7.52
N VAL A 142 -20.21 -11.08 -8.36
CA VAL A 142 -20.18 -11.41 -9.80
C VAL A 142 -19.97 -12.91 -9.99
N GLU A 143 -19.05 -13.52 -9.22
CA GLU A 143 -18.80 -14.95 -9.29
C GLU A 143 -20.03 -15.76 -8.88
N LYS A 144 -20.69 -15.38 -7.79
CA LYS A 144 -21.92 -16.04 -7.35
C LYS A 144 -22.99 -16.00 -8.45
N LYS A 145 -23.20 -14.83 -9.07
CA LYS A 145 -24.16 -14.68 -10.18
C LYS A 145 -23.77 -15.50 -11.41
N ARG A 146 -22.48 -15.49 -11.79
CA ARG A 146 -21.94 -16.27 -12.91
C ARG A 146 -22.18 -17.77 -12.70
N ARG A 147 -21.79 -18.27 -11.52
CA ARG A 147 -21.89 -19.67 -11.13
C ARG A 147 -23.33 -20.13 -11.04
N ASP A 148 -24.21 -19.38 -10.38
CA ASP A 148 -25.63 -19.72 -10.26
C ASP A 148 -26.31 -19.80 -11.63
N SER A 149 -25.93 -18.92 -12.56
CA SER A 149 -26.43 -18.96 -13.95
C SER A 149 -25.94 -20.20 -14.71
N ALA A 150 -24.66 -20.56 -14.57
CA ALA A 150 -24.10 -21.77 -15.21
C ALA A 150 -24.77 -23.05 -14.70
N LEU A 151 -24.96 -23.16 -13.38
CA LEU A 151 -25.61 -24.31 -12.76
C LEU A 151 -27.09 -24.44 -13.16
N LYS A 152 -27.82 -23.33 -13.29
CA LYS A 152 -29.22 -23.34 -13.75
C LYS A 152 -29.37 -23.85 -15.19
N HIS A 153 -28.40 -23.56 -16.05
CA HIS A 153 -28.42 -23.98 -17.46
C HIS A 153 -27.67 -25.31 -17.69
N GLY A 154 -27.02 -25.86 -16.67
CA GLY A 154 -26.19 -27.06 -16.80
C GLY A 154 -25.02 -26.89 -17.78
N SER A 155 -24.57 -25.65 -18.01
CA SER A 155 -23.56 -25.31 -19.03
C SER A 155 -22.19 -25.07 -18.41
N PHE A 156 -21.14 -25.48 -19.13
CA PHE A 156 -19.76 -25.18 -18.73
C PHE A 156 -19.46 -23.67 -18.80
N THR A 157 -19.94 -23.00 -19.85
CA THR A 157 -19.88 -21.55 -19.99
C THR A 157 -21.17 -20.93 -19.47
N SER A 158 -21.06 -19.99 -18.54
CA SER A 158 -22.20 -19.23 -18.04
C SER A 158 -22.74 -18.30 -19.14
N PRO A 159 -24.06 -18.23 -19.40
CA PRO A 159 -24.65 -17.26 -20.34
C PRO A 159 -24.60 -15.81 -19.82
N THR A 160 -23.75 -15.54 -18.84
CA THR A 160 -23.55 -14.23 -18.23
C THR A 160 -22.50 -13.49 -19.03
N SER A 161 -22.82 -12.26 -19.45
CA SER A 161 -21.89 -11.41 -20.20
C SER A 161 -20.63 -11.09 -19.39
N PHE A 162 -19.46 -11.15 -20.05
CA PHE A 162 -18.17 -10.71 -19.52
C PHE A 162 -18.20 -9.28 -18.96
N ALA A 163 -19.14 -8.43 -19.39
CA ALA A 163 -19.30 -7.06 -18.92
C ALA A 163 -19.49 -6.97 -17.40
N LEU A 164 -20.02 -8.02 -16.75
CA LEU A 164 -20.12 -8.05 -15.29
C LEU A 164 -18.77 -8.13 -14.56
N LEU A 165 -17.69 -8.51 -15.27
CA LEU A 165 -16.34 -8.44 -14.72
C LEU A 165 -15.76 -7.02 -14.80
N LEU A 166 -16.27 -6.13 -15.65
CA LEU A 166 -15.70 -4.78 -15.81
C LEU A 166 -15.60 -4.00 -14.49
N PRO A 167 -16.62 -4.00 -13.60
CA PRO A 167 -16.53 -3.28 -12.33
C PRO A 167 -15.36 -3.72 -11.43
N GLN A 168 -15.12 -5.03 -11.27
CA GLN A 168 -13.98 -5.53 -10.50
C GLN A 168 -12.63 -5.18 -11.17
N TYR A 169 -12.54 -5.17 -12.51
CA TYR A 169 -11.32 -4.75 -13.21
C TYR A 169 -11.05 -3.25 -13.09
N VAL A 170 -12.09 -2.40 -13.13
CA VAL A 170 -11.95 -0.96 -12.90
C VAL A 170 -11.52 -0.67 -11.46
N LEU A 171 -12.18 -1.27 -10.47
CA LEU A 171 -11.85 -1.07 -9.05
C LEU A 171 -10.43 -1.53 -8.72
N SER A 172 -9.98 -2.63 -9.32
CA SER A 172 -8.60 -3.09 -9.17
C SER A 172 -7.58 -2.12 -9.77
N GLY A 173 -7.81 -1.61 -10.98
CA GLY A 173 -6.93 -0.60 -11.59
C GLY A 173 -6.85 0.68 -10.76
N MET A 174 -7.97 1.10 -10.16
CA MET A 174 -7.98 2.20 -9.19
C MET A 174 -7.16 1.88 -7.95
N THR A 175 -7.34 0.68 -7.38
CA THR A 175 -6.58 0.21 -6.20
C THR A 175 -5.08 0.21 -6.47
N GLU A 176 -4.65 -0.30 -7.62
CA GLU A 176 -3.26 -0.32 -8.06
C GLU A 176 -2.69 1.10 -8.16
N ALA A 177 -3.42 2.02 -8.78
CA ALA A 177 -2.99 3.40 -8.94
C ALA A 177 -2.77 4.09 -7.59
N PHE A 178 -3.74 3.97 -6.67
CA PHE A 178 -3.61 4.56 -5.34
C PHE A 178 -2.51 3.88 -4.51
N ALA A 179 -2.37 2.55 -4.58
CA ALA A 179 -1.34 1.82 -3.85
C ALA A 179 0.07 2.23 -4.33
N ALA A 180 0.26 2.33 -5.65
CA ALA A 180 1.52 2.77 -6.24
C ALA A 180 1.88 4.19 -5.80
N VAL A 181 0.93 5.13 -5.87
CA VAL A 181 1.13 6.52 -5.41
C VAL A 181 1.44 6.55 -3.91
N ALA A 182 0.66 5.86 -3.09
CA ALA A 182 0.84 5.87 -1.63
C ALA A 182 2.20 5.30 -1.20
N ILE A 183 2.62 4.17 -1.78
CA ILE A 183 3.92 3.56 -1.49
C ILE A 183 5.07 4.42 -2.01
N MET A 184 4.99 4.94 -3.23
CA MET A 184 6.05 5.79 -3.78
C MET A 184 6.21 7.09 -3.01
N GLU A 185 5.10 7.77 -2.67
CA GLU A 185 5.14 8.98 -1.84
C GLU A 185 5.70 8.69 -0.44
N PHE A 186 5.32 7.57 0.17
CA PHE A 186 5.84 7.19 1.47
C PHE A 186 7.35 6.88 1.43
N LEU A 187 7.79 6.12 0.43
CA LEU A 187 9.21 5.79 0.24
C LEU A 187 10.02 7.05 -0.05
N THR A 188 9.53 7.95 -0.89
CA THR A 188 10.23 9.20 -1.20
C THR A 188 10.30 10.18 -0.03
N LYS A 189 9.30 10.20 0.87
CA LYS A 189 9.35 11.03 2.08
C LYS A 189 10.27 10.46 3.17
N GLN A 190 10.36 9.13 3.28
CA GLN A 190 11.06 8.48 4.39
C GLN A 190 12.49 8.07 4.05
N MET A 191 12.79 7.84 2.77
CA MET A 191 14.09 7.35 2.33
C MET A 191 14.92 8.50 1.74
N PRO A 192 16.19 8.67 2.15
CA PRO A 192 17.09 9.64 1.55
C PRO A 192 17.34 9.31 0.08
N GLU A 193 17.73 10.30 -0.72
CA GLU A 193 17.95 10.15 -2.16
C GLU A 193 18.94 9.02 -2.52
N SER A 194 19.93 8.78 -1.65
CA SER A 194 20.90 7.68 -1.78
C SER A 194 20.28 6.26 -1.75
N MET A 195 19.03 6.10 -1.29
CA MET A 195 18.36 4.81 -1.15
C MET A 195 17.20 4.61 -2.15
N ARG A 196 17.10 5.44 -3.20
CA ARG A 196 16.01 5.34 -4.20
C ARG A 196 15.97 3.98 -4.89
N THR A 197 17.12 3.38 -5.21
CA THR A 197 17.20 2.02 -5.79
C THR A 197 16.71 0.96 -4.81
N THR A 198 17.03 1.09 -3.53
CA THR A 198 16.56 0.18 -2.47
C THR A 198 15.04 0.25 -2.31
N ALA A 199 14.46 1.45 -2.38
CA ALA A 199 13.01 1.63 -2.36
C ALA A 199 12.32 0.87 -3.51
N GLY A 200 12.85 0.95 -4.74
CA GLY A 200 12.36 0.17 -5.87
C GLY A 200 12.49 -1.35 -5.66
N ALA A 201 13.59 -1.82 -5.09
CA ALA A 201 13.79 -3.23 -4.77
C ALA A 201 12.77 -3.74 -3.73
N VAL A 202 12.49 -2.94 -2.69
CA VAL A 202 11.47 -3.26 -1.68
C VAL A 202 10.08 -3.36 -2.31
N PHE A 203 9.74 -2.50 -3.27
CA PHE A 203 8.48 -2.58 -4.00
C PHE A 203 8.31 -3.93 -4.71
N PHE A 204 9.27 -4.34 -5.56
CA PHE A 204 9.20 -5.64 -6.25
C PHE A 204 9.25 -6.85 -5.29
N LEU A 205 10.00 -6.73 -4.20
CA LEU A 205 9.99 -7.73 -3.13
C LEU A 205 8.59 -7.89 -2.52
N SER A 206 7.86 -6.77 -2.35
CA SER A 206 6.47 -6.78 -1.85
C SER A 206 5.55 -7.59 -2.75
N LEU A 207 5.63 -7.36 -4.08
CA LEU A 207 4.84 -8.12 -5.07
C LEU A 207 5.18 -9.61 -4.98
N SER A 208 6.46 -9.95 -4.91
CA SER A 208 6.91 -11.34 -4.82
C SER A 208 6.35 -12.02 -3.55
N ILE A 209 6.47 -11.38 -2.39
CA ILE A 209 5.94 -11.90 -1.13
C ILE A 209 4.41 -12.06 -1.20
N ALA A 210 3.71 -11.08 -1.77
CA ALA A 210 2.27 -11.14 -1.96
C ALA A 210 1.85 -12.36 -2.81
N SER A 211 2.53 -12.64 -3.92
CA SER A 211 2.24 -13.81 -4.74
C SER A 211 2.48 -15.13 -3.99
N TYR A 212 3.57 -15.25 -3.22
CA TYR A 212 3.80 -16.44 -2.39
C TYR A 212 2.74 -16.62 -1.31
N ILE A 213 2.35 -15.55 -0.61
CA ILE A 213 1.30 -15.61 0.41
C ILE A 213 -0.05 -15.92 -0.25
N GLY A 214 -0.36 -15.35 -1.40
CA GLY A 214 -1.56 -15.68 -2.18
C GLY A 214 -1.65 -17.17 -2.51
N ALA A 215 -0.55 -17.75 -3.00
CA ALA A 215 -0.46 -19.19 -3.26
C ALA A 215 -0.61 -20.02 -1.97
N LEU A 216 -0.03 -19.58 -0.85
CA LEU A 216 -0.21 -20.22 0.45
C LEU A 216 -1.67 -20.18 0.92
N ILE A 217 -2.37 -19.05 0.76
CA ILE A 217 -3.80 -18.92 1.10
C ILE A 217 -4.62 -19.92 0.28
N VAL A 218 -4.38 -20.01 -1.03
CA VAL A 218 -5.04 -20.98 -1.90
C VAL A 218 -4.77 -22.41 -1.43
N ASN A 219 -3.52 -22.75 -1.09
CA ASN A 219 -3.16 -24.09 -0.60
C ASN A 219 -3.80 -24.42 0.75
N ILE A 220 -3.87 -23.45 1.67
CA ILE A 220 -4.53 -23.62 2.97
C ILE A 220 -6.01 -23.89 2.77
N ILE A 221 -6.68 -23.10 1.92
CA ILE A 221 -8.11 -23.28 1.62
C ILE A 221 -8.33 -24.62 0.93
N HIS A 222 -7.50 -24.99 -0.04
CA HIS A 222 -7.57 -26.28 -0.72
C HIS A 222 -7.46 -27.43 0.30
N LYS A 223 -6.47 -27.41 1.19
CA LYS A 223 -6.29 -28.43 2.23
C LYS A 223 -7.43 -28.47 3.25
N ALA A 224 -7.92 -27.30 3.68
CA ALA A 224 -9.01 -27.19 4.66
C ALA A 224 -10.37 -27.64 4.10
N THR A 225 -10.58 -27.49 2.78
CA THR A 225 -11.86 -27.79 2.12
C THR A 225 -11.89 -29.17 1.48
N THR A 226 -10.73 -29.80 1.28
CA THR A 226 -10.64 -31.19 0.84
C THR A 226 -11.02 -32.12 1.99
N LYS A 227 -12.27 -32.60 1.98
CA LYS A 227 -12.70 -33.74 2.80
C LYS A 227 -12.79 -34.98 1.91
N THR A 228 -12.54 -36.14 2.49
CA THR A 228 -12.31 -37.45 1.84
C THR A 228 -13.35 -37.87 0.77
N ASP A 229 -14.52 -37.22 0.67
CA ASP A 229 -15.56 -37.48 -0.35
C ASP A 229 -16.19 -36.21 -0.98
N GLN A 230 -15.58 -35.01 -0.86
CA GLN A 230 -16.11 -33.77 -1.46
C GLN A 230 -15.07 -33.04 -2.32
N LEU A 231 -15.52 -32.48 -3.46
CA LEU A 231 -14.68 -31.60 -4.29
C LEU A 231 -14.18 -30.41 -3.46
N SER A 232 -12.87 -30.16 -3.53
CA SER A 232 -12.23 -28.98 -2.93
C SER A 232 -12.85 -27.68 -3.43
N TRP A 233 -12.90 -26.62 -2.60
CA TRP A 233 -13.48 -25.34 -3.01
C TRP A 233 -12.72 -24.66 -4.15
N LEU A 234 -11.42 -24.91 -4.29
CA LEU A 234 -10.58 -24.45 -5.40
C LEU A 234 -9.85 -25.64 -6.00
N GLY A 235 -10.05 -25.90 -7.29
CA GLY A 235 -9.34 -26.94 -8.04
C GLY A 235 -9.98 -27.29 -9.39
N GLY A 236 -9.25 -28.00 -10.25
CA GLY A 236 -9.76 -28.43 -11.55
C GLY A 236 -9.95 -27.32 -12.59
N GLN A 237 -10.35 -27.70 -13.80
CA GLN A 237 -10.53 -26.77 -14.94
C GLN A 237 -11.91 -26.09 -14.97
N ASP A 238 -12.88 -26.59 -14.20
CA ASP A 238 -14.27 -26.12 -14.19
C ASP A 238 -14.55 -25.27 -12.94
N LEU A 239 -14.77 -23.97 -13.12
CA LEU A 239 -15.03 -23.06 -11.99
C LEU A 239 -16.43 -23.25 -11.44
N ASN A 240 -17.36 -23.84 -12.21
CA ASN A 240 -18.74 -24.04 -11.75
C ASN A 240 -18.81 -25.05 -10.59
N LYS A 241 -17.83 -25.96 -10.54
CA LYS A 241 -17.66 -26.93 -9.45
C LYS A 241 -16.97 -26.32 -8.22
N ASN A 242 -16.28 -25.20 -8.40
CA ASN A 242 -15.57 -24.49 -7.35
C ASN A 242 -16.48 -23.50 -6.61
N ARG A 243 -16.00 -23.05 -5.46
CA ARG A 243 -16.61 -21.99 -4.63
C ARG A 243 -15.69 -20.77 -4.60
N LEU A 244 -15.38 -20.25 -5.79
CA LEU A 244 -14.55 -19.07 -5.96
C LEU A 244 -15.18 -17.81 -5.32
N ASP A 245 -16.52 -17.78 -5.21
CA ASP A 245 -17.26 -16.77 -4.44
C ASP A 245 -16.79 -16.70 -2.98
N TYR A 246 -16.65 -17.85 -2.30
CA TYR A 246 -16.17 -17.92 -0.92
C TYR A 246 -14.71 -17.52 -0.80
N TYR A 247 -13.89 -17.87 -1.77
CA TYR A 247 -12.50 -17.44 -1.82
C TYR A 247 -12.38 -15.91 -1.83
N TYR A 248 -13.13 -15.23 -2.71
CA TYR A 248 -13.15 -13.76 -2.74
C TYR A 248 -13.64 -13.15 -1.44
N TYR A 249 -14.65 -13.74 -0.78
CA TYR A 249 -15.11 -13.25 0.53
C TYR A 249 -14.07 -13.46 1.65
N ILE A 250 -13.31 -14.56 1.62
CA ILE A 250 -12.20 -14.77 2.58
C ILE A 250 -11.13 -13.72 2.37
N VAL A 251 -10.76 -13.43 1.12
CA VAL A 251 -9.76 -12.41 0.80
C VAL A 251 -10.25 -11.03 1.22
N ALA A 252 -11.51 -10.67 0.94
CA ALA A 252 -12.12 -9.44 1.43
C ALA A 252 -12.08 -9.33 2.97
N ALA A 253 -12.33 -10.43 3.70
CA ALA A 253 -12.23 -10.45 5.16
C ALA A 253 -10.79 -10.24 5.65
N LEU A 254 -9.79 -10.84 4.98
CA LEU A 254 -8.38 -10.61 5.27
C LEU A 254 -7.99 -9.16 5.01
N GLU A 255 -8.53 -8.53 3.96
CA GLU A 255 -8.31 -7.11 3.68
C GLU A 255 -8.96 -6.19 4.72
N VAL A 256 -10.14 -6.54 5.24
CA VAL A 256 -10.74 -5.82 6.36
C VAL A 256 -9.85 -5.90 7.61
N LEU A 257 -9.32 -7.09 7.93
CA LEU A 257 -8.37 -7.25 9.03
C LEU A 257 -7.09 -6.44 8.80
N ASN A 258 -6.58 -6.43 7.56
CA ASN A 258 -5.43 -5.63 7.16
C ASN A 258 -5.70 -4.13 7.29
N PHE A 259 -6.90 -3.67 6.93
CA PHE A 259 -7.32 -2.29 7.10
C PHE A 259 -7.43 -1.91 8.59
N VAL A 260 -7.95 -2.80 9.43
CA VAL A 260 -7.97 -2.61 10.89
C VAL A 260 -6.54 -2.49 11.42
N TYR A 261 -5.64 -3.40 11.03
CA TYR A 261 -4.22 -3.33 11.37
C TYR A 261 -3.59 -2.00 10.93
N PHE A 262 -3.85 -1.55 9.69
CA PHE A 262 -3.37 -0.27 9.19
C PHE A 262 -3.85 0.90 10.06
N ASN A 263 -5.13 0.93 10.42
CA ASN A 263 -5.68 2.01 11.23
C ASN A 263 -5.09 2.04 12.65
N PHE A 264 -4.84 0.91 13.29
CA PHE A 264 -4.31 0.89 14.66
C PHE A 264 -2.79 1.12 14.72
N PHE A 265 -2.02 0.46 13.86
CA PHE A 265 -0.56 0.46 13.96
C PHE A 265 0.08 1.44 12.98
N ALA A 266 -0.27 1.34 11.69
CA ALA A 266 0.39 2.11 10.65
C ALA A 266 -0.02 3.59 10.67
N SER A 267 -1.28 3.91 10.97
CA SER A 267 -1.73 5.30 11.05
C SER A 267 -1.07 6.08 12.20
N HIS A 268 -0.93 5.44 13.38
CA HIS A 268 -0.22 6.00 14.52
C HIS A 268 1.26 6.23 14.18
N PHE A 269 1.86 5.30 13.42
CA PHE A 269 3.24 5.41 12.97
C PHE A 269 3.45 6.56 11.97
N VAL A 270 2.56 6.70 10.98
CA VAL A 270 2.59 7.77 9.97
C VAL A 270 2.43 9.13 10.65
N LEU A 271 1.46 9.28 11.56
CA LEU A 271 1.24 10.51 12.31
C LEU A 271 2.46 10.88 13.18
N SER A 272 3.02 9.90 13.90
CA SER A 272 4.23 10.10 14.72
C SER A 272 5.45 10.47 13.86
N SER A 273 5.54 9.91 12.65
CA SER A 273 6.65 10.19 11.72
C SER A 273 6.53 11.59 11.09
N SER A 274 5.32 11.99 10.69
CA SER A 274 5.05 13.33 10.16
C SER A 274 5.31 14.42 11.21
N ALA A 275 4.83 14.24 12.44
CA ALA A 275 5.08 15.17 13.54
C ALA A 275 6.59 15.30 13.88
N GLY A 276 7.35 14.21 13.76
CA GLY A 276 8.81 14.24 13.92
C GLY A 276 9.56 14.84 12.73
N CYS A 277 8.97 14.88 11.53
CA CYS A 277 9.56 15.54 10.36
C CYS A 277 9.32 17.05 10.41
N GLU A 278 8.11 17.48 10.77
CA GLU A 278 7.72 18.88 10.88
C GLU A 278 8.50 19.62 11.98
N LYS A 279 8.68 18.99 13.15
CA LYS A 279 9.58 19.51 14.20
C LYS A 279 11.03 19.68 13.72
N ARG A 280 11.54 18.75 12.91
CA ARG A 280 12.91 18.81 12.36
C ARG A 280 13.08 19.90 11.30
N GLN A 281 12.07 20.13 10.47
CA GLN A 281 12.10 21.25 9.53
C GLN A 281 12.09 22.60 10.25
N LEU A 282 11.30 22.71 11.33
CA LEU A 282 11.28 23.89 12.19
C LEU A 282 12.63 24.12 12.87
N GLU A 283 13.23 23.10 13.48
CA GLU A 283 14.55 23.20 14.12
C GLU A 283 15.67 23.55 13.14
N ASN A 284 15.67 22.94 11.94
CA ASN A 284 16.65 23.28 10.90
C ASN A 284 16.45 24.70 10.35
N SER A 285 15.21 25.18 10.24
CA SER A 285 14.91 26.55 9.83
C SER A 285 15.41 27.57 10.87
N ILE A 286 15.21 27.27 12.16
CA ILE A 286 15.72 28.06 13.29
C ILE A 286 17.26 28.05 13.31
N ALA A 287 17.90 26.91 13.02
CA ALA A 287 19.36 26.79 12.97
C ALA A 287 19.99 27.52 11.77
N CYS A 288 19.30 27.60 10.63
CA CYS A 288 19.76 28.33 9.45
C CYS A 288 19.52 29.84 9.53
N HIS A 289 18.55 30.31 10.33
CA HIS A 289 18.31 31.74 10.60
C HIS A 289 18.25 32.03 12.11
N PRO A 290 19.38 32.05 12.82
CA PRO A 290 19.41 32.31 14.27
C PRO A 290 19.14 33.78 14.65
N ARG A 291 18.87 34.68 13.70
CA ARG A 291 18.92 36.15 13.91
C ARG A 291 17.59 36.91 13.92
N THR A 292 16.43 36.25 13.89
CA THR A 292 15.13 36.96 13.87
C THR A 292 14.24 36.72 15.09
N LEU A 293 14.72 36.04 16.12
CA LEU A 293 13.95 35.83 17.37
C LEU A 293 14.41 36.71 18.55
N SER A 294 15.39 37.60 18.35
CA SER A 294 15.81 38.58 19.37
C SER A 294 15.03 39.91 19.34
N GLU A 295 14.08 40.08 18.42
CA GLU A 295 13.31 41.35 18.25
C GLU A 295 11.79 41.18 18.41
N CYS A 296 11.34 40.14 19.11
CA CYS A 296 9.97 40.06 19.59
C CYS A 296 9.95 39.91 21.11
N GLU A 297 10.53 40.89 21.81
CA GLU A 297 10.02 41.23 23.14
C GLU A 297 8.62 41.84 22.95
N PRO A 298 7.60 41.40 23.71
CA PRO A 298 6.33 42.10 23.72
C PRO A 298 6.55 43.47 24.37
N ASN A 299 6.37 44.55 23.59
CA ASN A 299 6.25 45.90 24.14
C ASN A 299 5.12 45.90 25.19
N GLU A 300 5.48 46.13 26.45
CA GLU A 300 4.58 46.56 27.51
C GLU A 300 4.07 47.97 27.18
N GLU A 301 3.10 48.09 26.28
CA GLU A 301 2.43 49.36 26.02
C GLU A 301 0.95 49.17 25.67
N GLU A 302 0.24 48.36 26.46
CA GLU A 302 -1.23 48.33 26.48
C GLU A 302 -1.79 48.09 27.90
N LYS A 303 -1.27 48.86 28.86
CA LYS A 303 -1.90 49.07 30.18
C LYS A 303 -1.95 50.56 30.49
N GLY A 304 -2.80 51.28 29.75
CA GLY A 304 -2.93 52.72 29.92
C GLY A 304 -4.09 53.34 29.17
N LEU A 305 -5.23 52.67 29.02
CA LEU A 305 -6.44 53.30 28.47
C LEU A 305 -7.78 52.70 28.90
N GLU A 306 -7.83 52.03 30.07
CA GLU A 306 -9.07 51.76 30.79
C GLU A 306 -9.00 52.32 32.22
N MET A 307 -8.93 53.66 32.34
CA MET A 307 -9.33 54.38 33.55
C MET A 307 -9.60 55.84 33.20
N HIS A 308 -10.65 56.10 32.41
CA HIS A 308 -11.38 57.37 32.45
C HIS A 308 -12.71 57.25 31.69
N ASN A 309 -13.68 56.56 32.29
CA ASN A 309 -15.08 56.92 32.10
C ASN A 309 -15.93 56.36 33.25
N ASN A 310 -15.90 57.08 34.37
CA ASN A 310 -16.93 57.08 35.39
C ASN A 310 -16.79 58.39 36.18
N HIS A 311 -17.37 59.46 35.63
CA HIS A 311 -18.15 60.41 36.41
C HIS A 311 -19.04 61.28 35.53
#